data_AF-A0A4P9XXC0-F1
#
_entry.id   AF-A0A4P9XXC0-F1
#
_cell.length_a   1.000
_cell.length_b   1.000
_cell.length_c   1.000
_cell.angle_alpha   90.00
_cell.angle_beta   90.00
_cell.angle_gamma   90.00
#
_symmetry.space_group_name_H-M   'P 1'
#
loop_
_entity.id
_entity.type
_entity.pdbx_description
1 polymer ?
#
loop_
_entity_poly.entity_id
_entity_poly.type
_entity_poly.pdbx_seq_one_letter_code
_entity_poly.pdbx_strand_id
1 'polypeptide(L)'
;MQLIVPEALSKFWQSLPLDKFLQSLKPLEELARRTTPKQAVAALVLAYAAHFAVFRVIFAPLRHIRGPAYTRFSNLPFISSVKNGRQIYDYCEARKKYGKVARMGANIVSVVDPAALKIIYNSHNFRKGAVYDALDWFGPNIFSARDPEFHKQRRRAVYPSYSPAAVNAMEPVLYETGPRALAAYIEQYAEAGQVFDIMQELQLMRIDEVGATTFGQKFDLIHQRTHPLLGWVTQTLHLGMLQMWFPLLRRIPVPQIFSSHYRSRANLRAFVVSTIEQRRRVMEKKRDTLQVLLDAQDTDGQKLLGEQELVSELAIQLVVGNFPVSLTLLWTINQLLENPDTLKQLMYELDHALPDPNNITDNKLVHLPYLDAVIRESMRHRPVMAEGLPRVVPKGGCQISGQFIPEGTVVFVSAYALHHEEELWHDPETFRPERWLGPAEQVNEIKKAYIPFSTGVRSCAGQRFAWMLMRLTLATLLRRFTFEAMPNQNMKPAMAVFMVPAGGKYMVRATKRA
;
A
#
# COMPACT_ATOMS: atom_id res chain seq x y z
N MET A 1 -3.98 10.84 -73.23
CA MET A 1 -5.42 11.00 -72.94
C MET A 1 -5.52 11.87 -71.68
N GLN A 2 -5.94 13.13 -71.83
CA GLN A 2 -6.05 14.11 -70.75
C GLN A 2 -7.12 13.67 -69.74
N LEU A 3 -6.78 13.69 -68.46
CA LEU A 3 -7.73 13.45 -67.36
C LEU A 3 -8.72 14.63 -67.31
N ILE A 4 -9.96 14.37 -67.72
CA ILE A 4 -11.08 15.29 -67.60
C ILE A 4 -11.41 15.41 -66.12
N VAL A 5 -10.95 16.49 -65.48
CA VAL A 5 -11.48 16.90 -64.17
C VAL A 5 -12.91 17.41 -64.41
N PRO A 6 -13.94 16.86 -63.74
CA PRO A 6 -15.31 17.31 -63.95
C PRO A 6 -15.44 18.80 -63.65
N GLU A 7 -16.03 19.56 -64.57
CA GLU A 7 -16.24 21.01 -64.49
C GLU A 7 -16.92 21.46 -63.18
N ALA A 8 -17.67 20.56 -62.55
CA ALA A 8 -18.31 20.74 -61.24
C ALA A 8 -17.32 20.86 -60.07
N LEU A 9 -16.18 20.15 -60.10
CA LEU A 9 -15.13 20.25 -59.07
C LEU A 9 -14.35 21.57 -59.20
N SER A 10 -14.06 22.00 -60.43
CA SER A 10 -13.45 23.31 -60.72
C SER A 10 -14.32 24.47 -60.18
N LYS A 11 -15.64 24.44 -60.46
CA LYS A 11 -16.58 25.45 -59.97
C LYS A 11 -16.76 25.41 -58.44
N PHE A 12 -16.69 24.23 -57.81
CA PHE A 12 -16.75 24.11 -56.35
C PHE A 12 -15.56 24.78 -55.66
N TRP A 13 -14.33 24.53 -56.14
CA TRP A 13 -13.12 25.18 -55.61
C TRP A 13 -13.09 26.70 -55.87
N GLN A 14 -13.66 27.18 -56.98
CA GLN A 14 -13.80 28.61 -57.28
C GLN A 14 -14.94 29.29 -56.49
N SER A 15 -15.93 28.53 -56.01
CA SER A 15 -17.05 29.06 -55.22
C SER A 15 -16.75 29.21 -53.72
N LEU A 16 -15.69 28.55 -53.24
CA LEU A 16 -15.19 28.77 -51.90
C LEU A 16 -14.60 30.18 -51.84
N PRO A 17 -14.99 31.04 -50.88
CA PRO A 17 -14.51 32.41 -50.78
C PRO A 17 -13.08 32.40 -50.23
N LEU A 18 -12.15 31.83 -50.99
CA LEU A 18 -10.75 31.64 -50.63
C LEU A 18 -10.10 32.99 -50.37
N ASP A 19 -10.47 34.02 -51.13
CA ASP A 19 -9.97 35.39 -50.93
C ASP A 19 -10.46 36.01 -49.62
N LYS A 20 -11.70 35.75 -49.19
CA LYS A 20 -12.20 36.21 -47.88
C LYS A 20 -11.54 35.46 -46.73
N PHE A 21 -11.31 34.16 -46.91
CA PHE A 21 -10.58 33.35 -45.94
C PHE A 21 -9.12 33.81 -45.82
N LEU A 22 -8.41 34.00 -46.92
CA LEU A 22 -7.04 34.50 -46.96
C LEU A 22 -6.94 35.94 -46.42
N GLN A 23 -7.92 36.82 -46.71
CA GLN A 23 -7.99 38.15 -46.12
C GLN A 23 -8.20 38.11 -44.60
N SER A 24 -8.97 37.16 -44.09
CA SER A 24 -9.15 36.97 -42.64
C SER A 24 -7.88 36.50 -41.91
N LEU A 25 -6.90 35.95 -42.66
CA LEU A 25 -5.61 35.49 -42.14
C LEU A 25 -4.49 36.56 -42.23
N LYS A 26 -4.68 37.67 -42.97
CA LYS A 26 -3.69 38.77 -43.07
C LYS A 26 -3.19 39.31 -41.72
N PRO A 27 -4.04 39.48 -40.68
CA PRO A 27 -3.57 39.90 -39.36
C PRO A 27 -2.62 38.87 -38.71
N LEU A 28 -2.80 37.58 -38.99
CA LEU A 28 -1.94 36.50 -38.50
C LEU A 28 -0.61 36.45 -39.26
N GLU A 29 -0.60 36.75 -40.56
CA GLU A 29 0.64 36.87 -41.35
C GLU A 29 1.51 38.04 -40.87
N GLU A 30 0.89 39.19 -40.57
CA GLU A 30 1.61 40.36 -40.11
C GLU A 30 2.15 40.18 -38.68
N LEU A 31 1.39 39.48 -37.82
CA LEU A 31 1.83 39.05 -36.50
C LEU A 31 3.00 38.06 -36.60
N ALA A 32 2.93 37.08 -37.49
CA ALA A 32 3.98 36.08 -37.72
C ALA A 32 5.30 36.71 -38.17
N ARG A 33 5.25 37.77 -39.00
CA ARG A 33 6.44 38.53 -39.43
C ARG A 33 7.08 39.36 -38.32
N ARG A 34 6.34 39.73 -37.27
CA ARG A 34 6.82 40.53 -36.13
C ARG A 34 7.22 39.68 -34.93
N THR A 35 6.80 38.42 -34.85
CA THR A 35 7.19 37.48 -33.80
C THR A 35 8.56 36.86 -34.05
N THR A 36 9.41 36.89 -33.03
CA THR A 36 10.65 36.11 -33.00
C THR A 36 10.35 34.60 -32.97
N PRO A 37 11.26 33.73 -33.42
CA PRO A 37 11.09 32.27 -33.34
C PRO A 37 10.76 31.77 -31.93
N LYS A 38 11.32 32.40 -30.88
CA LYS A 38 11.00 32.08 -29.48
C LYS A 38 9.54 32.40 -29.11
N GLN A 39 9.02 33.54 -29.59
CA GLN A 39 7.62 33.93 -29.36
C GLN A 39 6.64 33.04 -30.14
N ALA A 40 6.99 32.65 -31.37
CA ALA A 40 6.20 31.72 -32.17
C ALA A 40 6.13 30.33 -31.50
N VAL A 41 7.25 29.80 -31.01
CA VAL A 41 7.28 28.55 -30.24
C VAL A 41 6.45 28.66 -28.97
N ALA A 42 6.60 29.75 -28.20
CA ALA A 42 5.81 29.96 -26.99
C ALA A 42 4.30 30.03 -27.29
N ALA A 43 3.89 30.72 -28.35
CA ALA A 43 2.49 30.81 -28.77
C ALA A 43 1.93 29.45 -29.21
N LEU A 44 2.69 28.65 -29.95
CA LEU A 44 2.30 27.29 -30.33
C LEU A 44 2.16 26.36 -29.12
N VAL A 45 3.09 26.45 -28.15
CA VAL A 45 3.01 25.69 -26.89
C VAL A 45 1.76 26.09 -26.09
N LEU A 46 1.47 27.39 -26.00
CA LEU A 46 0.27 27.88 -25.31
C LEU A 46 -1.02 27.47 -26.04
N ALA A 47 -1.07 27.58 -27.36
CA ALA A 47 -2.21 27.16 -28.16
C ALA A 47 -2.45 25.64 -28.07
N TYR A 48 -1.38 24.84 -28.11
CA TYR A 48 -1.45 23.40 -27.90
C TYR A 48 -1.92 23.05 -26.49
N ALA A 49 -1.37 23.71 -25.46
CA ALA A 49 -1.81 23.53 -24.08
C ALA A 49 -3.29 23.92 -23.88
N ALA A 50 -3.73 25.02 -24.49
CA ALA A 50 -5.12 25.47 -24.46
C ALA A 50 -6.06 24.50 -25.20
N HIS A 51 -5.68 24.06 -26.41
CA HIS A 51 -6.40 23.04 -27.17
C HIS A 51 -6.53 21.74 -26.36
N PHE A 52 -5.43 21.28 -25.75
CA PHE A 52 -5.42 20.08 -24.92
C PHE A 52 -6.29 20.23 -23.66
N ALA A 53 -6.26 21.39 -23.01
CA ALA A 53 -7.10 21.69 -21.86
C ALA A 53 -8.59 21.72 -22.23
N VAL A 54 -8.96 22.38 -23.33
CA VAL A 54 -10.34 22.43 -23.85
C VAL A 54 -10.80 21.04 -24.27
N PHE A 55 -9.97 20.29 -25.00
CA PHE A 55 -10.28 18.93 -25.41
C PHE A 55 -10.53 18.03 -24.20
N ARG A 56 -9.70 18.12 -23.16
CA ARG A 56 -9.93 17.39 -21.91
C ARG A 56 -11.21 17.82 -21.20
N VAL A 57 -11.60 19.09 -21.19
CA VAL A 57 -12.86 19.47 -20.53
C VAL A 57 -14.08 18.97 -21.29
N ILE A 58 -14.08 19.12 -22.61
CA ILE A 58 -15.26 18.85 -23.44
C ILE A 58 -15.40 17.34 -23.73
N PHE A 59 -14.29 16.68 -24.04
CA PHE A 59 -14.24 15.29 -24.50
C PHE A 59 -13.64 14.33 -23.48
N ALA A 60 -13.35 14.75 -22.24
CA ALA A 60 -12.90 13.79 -21.22
C ALA A 60 -13.95 12.70 -21.01
N PRO A 61 -13.53 11.42 -21.02
CA PRO A 61 -14.39 10.29 -20.71
C PRO A 61 -15.04 10.38 -19.32
N LEU A 62 -14.41 11.10 -18.37
CA LEU A 62 -14.88 11.27 -16.99
C LEU A 62 -15.60 12.61 -16.73
N ARG A 63 -16.14 13.28 -17.76
CA ARG A 63 -16.80 14.59 -17.60
C ARG A 63 -18.06 14.55 -16.74
N HIS A 64 -18.79 13.44 -16.74
CA HIS A 64 -20.01 13.21 -15.96
C HIS A 64 -19.73 12.88 -14.50
N ILE A 65 -18.53 12.37 -14.18
CA ILE A 65 -18.13 12.09 -12.81
C ILE A 65 -17.80 13.40 -12.09
N ARG A 66 -18.48 13.63 -10.96
CA ARG A 66 -18.28 14.81 -10.13
C ARG A 66 -16.96 14.72 -9.37
N GLY A 67 -16.34 15.85 -9.09
CA GLY A 67 -15.05 15.95 -8.39
C GLY A 67 -14.53 17.39 -8.39
N PRO A 68 -13.43 17.69 -7.68
CA PRO A 68 -12.86 19.04 -7.65
C PRO A 68 -12.55 19.56 -9.06
N ALA A 69 -12.77 20.85 -9.33
CA ALA A 69 -12.69 21.40 -10.69
C ALA A 69 -11.33 21.17 -11.37
N TYR A 70 -10.23 21.24 -10.61
CA TYR A 70 -8.87 21.01 -11.12
C TYR A 70 -8.67 19.61 -11.73
N THR A 71 -9.45 18.62 -11.29
CA THR A 71 -9.33 17.23 -11.74
C THR A 71 -9.71 17.04 -13.21
N ARG A 72 -10.38 18.03 -13.85
CA ARG A 72 -10.62 18.04 -15.29
C ARG A 72 -9.35 18.27 -16.11
N PHE A 73 -8.39 18.99 -15.52
CA PHE A 73 -7.24 19.52 -16.24
C PHE A 73 -5.94 18.81 -15.83
N SER A 74 -5.77 18.58 -14.53
CA SER A 74 -4.48 18.24 -13.96
C SER A 74 -4.59 17.27 -12.78
N ASN A 75 -3.58 16.41 -12.66
CA ASN A 75 -3.35 15.60 -11.49
C ASN A 75 -2.49 16.33 -10.44
N LEU A 76 -1.92 17.49 -10.75
CA LEU A 76 -0.94 18.16 -9.89
C LEU A 76 -1.44 18.42 -8.45
N PRO A 77 -2.68 18.87 -8.20
CA PRO A 77 -3.13 19.06 -6.83
C PRO A 77 -3.30 17.73 -6.08
N PHE A 78 -3.71 16.66 -6.78
CA PHE A 78 -3.72 15.31 -6.20
C PHE A 78 -2.31 14.84 -5.84
N ILE A 79 -1.34 15.05 -6.74
CA ILE A 79 0.07 14.75 -6.50
C ILE A 79 0.60 15.54 -5.29
N SER A 80 0.25 16.83 -5.18
CA SER A 80 0.59 17.64 -4.01
C SER A 80 -0.03 17.09 -2.72
N SER A 81 -1.27 16.61 -2.77
CA SER A 81 -1.92 16.00 -1.61
C SER A 81 -1.23 14.72 -1.17
N VAL A 82 -0.86 13.85 -2.12
CA VAL A 82 -0.08 12.63 -1.84
C VAL A 82 1.29 12.96 -1.26
N LYS A 83 1.99 13.97 -1.80
CA LYS A 83 3.29 14.42 -1.29
C LYS A 83 3.19 14.92 0.16
N ASN A 84 2.08 15.57 0.51
CA ASN A 84 1.83 16.10 1.84
C ASN A 84 1.15 15.09 2.78
N GLY A 85 0.90 13.86 2.31
CA GLY A 85 0.25 12.78 3.07
C GLY A 85 -1.20 13.04 3.45
N ARG A 86 -1.89 13.96 2.75
CA ARG A 86 -3.28 14.37 3.03
C ARG A 86 -4.32 13.59 2.24
N GLN A 87 -3.92 12.83 1.22
CA GLN A 87 -4.83 12.25 0.22
C GLN A 87 -6.00 11.44 0.81
N ILE A 88 -5.80 10.77 1.95
CA ILE A 88 -6.86 10.02 2.63
C ILE A 88 -8.01 10.92 3.11
N TYR A 89 -7.70 12.13 3.57
CA TYR A 89 -8.69 13.12 4.00
C TYR A 89 -9.39 13.74 2.80
N ASP A 90 -8.66 13.97 1.71
CA ASP A 90 -9.26 14.46 0.47
C ASP A 90 -10.28 13.47 -0.12
N TYR A 91 -10.08 12.16 0.07
CA TYR A 91 -11.07 11.14 -0.31
C TYR A 91 -12.33 11.23 0.55
N CYS A 92 -12.20 11.43 1.87
CA CYS A 92 -13.33 11.66 2.77
C CYS A 92 -14.10 12.93 2.40
N GLU A 93 -13.40 14.04 2.17
CA GLU A 93 -13.99 15.31 1.74
C GLU A 93 -14.70 15.18 0.39
N ALA A 94 -14.07 14.47 -0.57
CA ALA A 94 -14.66 14.23 -1.87
C ALA A 94 -15.91 13.35 -1.78
N ARG A 95 -15.91 12.32 -0.92
CA ARG A 95 -17.09 11.49 -0.64
C ARG A 95 -18.24 12.31 -0.05
N LYS A 96 -17.96 13.17 0.94
CA LYS A 96 -18.97 14.07 1.54
C LYS A 96 -19.56 15.04 0.51
N LYS A 97 -18.74 15.60 -0.39
CA LYS A 97 -19.16 16.64 -1.35
C LYS A 97 -19.75 16.11 -2.65
N TYR A 98 -19.26 14.99 -3.18
CA TYR A 98 -19.60 14.50 -4.52
C TYR A 98 -20.33 13.16 -4.53
N GLY A 99 -20.46 12.49 -3.37
CA GLY A 99 -21.11 11.20 -3.22
C GLY A 99 -20.15 10.02 -3.34
N LYS A 100 -20.70 8.81 -3.52
CA LYS A 100 -19.97 7.53 -3.50
C LYS A 100 -18.86 7.41 -4.55
N VAL A 101 -18.96 8.13 -5.66
CA VAL A 101 -18.01 8.10 -6.77
C VAL A 101 -17.52 9.51 -7.02
N ALA A 102 -16.21 9.74 -6.83
CA ALA A 102 -15.61 11.06 -6.99
C ALA A 102 -14.36 11.00 -7.87
N ARG A 103 -14.26 11.91 -8.84
CA ARG A 103 -13.06 12.09 -9.66
C ARG A 103 -11.99 12.81 -8.83
N MET A 104 -10.83 12.17 -8.66
CA MET A 104 -9.68 12.69 -7.91
C MET A 104 -8.55 13.20 -8.81
N GLY A 105 -8.56 12.81 -10.09
CA GLY A 105 -7.62 13.28 -11.11
C GLY A 105 -8.19 13.08 -12.51
N ALA A 106 -7.46 13.50 -13.54
CA ALA A 106 -7.86 13.44 -14.95
C ALA A 106 -8.31 12.04 -15.39
N ASN A 107 -7.74 10.99 -14.82
CA ASN A 107 -8.06 9.58 -15.08
C ASN A 107 -8.13 8.75 -13.78
N ILE A 108 -8.42 9.38 -12.64
CA ILE A 108 -8.41 8.75 -11.31
C ILE A 108 -9.76 8.97 -10.63
N VAL A 109 -10.38 7.90 -10.17
CA VAL A 109 -11.67 7.89 -9.49
C VAL A 109 -11.56 7.16 -8.16
N SER A 110 -11.95 7.83 -7.08
CA SER A 110 -12.14 7.23 -5.76
C SER A 110 -13.59 6.76 -5.63
N VAL A 111 -13.77 5.59 -5.05
CA VAL A 111 -15.08 4.99 -4.79
C VAL A 111 -15.20 4.64 -3.31
N VAL A 112 -16.26 5.08 -2.65
CA VAL A 112 -16.55 4.77 -1.24
C VAL A 112 -17.92 4.10 -1.19
N ASP A 113 -17.93 2.81 -1.52
CA ASP A 113 -19.12 1.96 -1.57
C ASP A 113 -18.71 0.50 -1.35
N PRO A 114 -19.25 -0.21 -0.33
CA PRO A 114 -18.97 -1.62 -0.12
C PRO A 114 -19.29 -2.49 -1.35
N ALA A 115 -20.31 -2.14 -2.13
CA ALA A 115 -20.69 -2.89 -3.33
C ALA A 115 -19.58 -2.86 -4.40
N ALA A 116 -18.79 -1.77 -4.45
CA ALA A 116 -17.71 -1.62 -5.41
C ALA A 116 -16.54 -2.59 -5.14
N LEU A 117 -16.38 -3.08 -3.90
CA LEU A 117 -15.34 -4.05 -3.54
C LEU A 117 -15.45 -5.33 -4.36
N LYS A 118 -16.67 -5.87 -4.51
CA LYS A 118 -16.92 -7.07 -5.31
C LYS A 118 -16.63 -6.84 -6.79
N ILE A 119 -16.95 -5.66 -7.31
CA ILE A 119 -16.72 -5.32 -8.72
C ILE A 119 -15.23 -5.16 -9.01
N ILE A 120 -14.53 -4.36 -8.20
CA ILE A 120 -13.15 -3.93 -8.44
C ILE A 120 -12.14 -4.99 -8.03
N TYR A 121 -12.35 -5.69 -6.90
CA TYR A 121 -11.32 -6.56 -6.29
C TYR A 121 -11.57 -8.06 -6.46
N ASN A 122 -12.80 -8.51 -6.70
CA ASN A 122 -13.09 -9.94 -6.91
C ASN A 122 -12.96 -10.38 -8.37
N SER A 123 -12.60 -9.48 -9.28
CA SER A 123 -12.42 -9.76 -10.70
C SER A 123 -10.95 -9.78 -11.11
N HIS A 124 -10.58 -10.72 -11.98
CA HIS A 124 -9.26 -10.77 -12.61
C HIS A 124 -9.09 -9.73 -13.74
N ASN A 125 -10.19 -9.16 -14.23
CA ASN A 125 -10.16 -8.20 -15.35
C ASN A 125 -9.60 -6.84 -14.94
N PHE A 126 -9.77 -6.48 -13.66
CA PHE A 126 -9.21 -5.27 -13.08
C PHE A 126 -7.73 -5.48 -12.78
N ARG A 127 -6.86 -5.02 -13.70
CA ARG A 127 -5.41 -5.11 -13.53
C ARG A 127 -4.94 -4.14 -12.45
N LYS A 128 -3.84 -4.47 -11.76
CA LYS A 128 -3.17 -3.53 -10.85
C LYS A 128 -2.67 -2.30 -11.63
N GLY A 129 -2.78 -1.11 -11.02
CA GLY A 129 -2.32 0.15 -11.60
C GLY A 129 -0.80 0.20 -11.79
N ALA A 130 -0.31 1.19 -12.55
CA ALA A 130 1.14 1.35 -12.81
C ALA A 130 1.95 1.70 -11.55
N VAL A 131 1.30 2.21 -10.50
CA VAL A 131 1.90 2.49 -9.18
C VAL A 131 2.63 1.27 -8.60
N TYR A 132 2.18 0.05 -8.92
CA TYR A 132 2.77 -1.18 -8.40
C TYR A 132 4.17 -1.47 -8.98
N ASP A 133 4.50 -0.90 -10.14
CA ASP A 133 5.82 -1.06 -10.78
C ASP A 133 6.95 -0.45 -9.92
N ALA A 134 6.61 0.40 -8.93
CA ALA A 134 7.53 0.95 -7.93
C ALA A 134 8.16 -0.14 -7.05
N LEU A 135 7.52 -1.31 -6.93
CA LEU A 135 7.95 -2.45 -6.12
C LEU A 135 8.51 -3.60 -6.97
N ASP A 136 8.69 -3.39 -8.28
CA ASP A 136 9.35 -4.34 -9.20
C ASP A 136 10.88 -4.24 -9.10
N TRP A 137 11.44 -4.32 -7.89
CA TRP A 137 12.85 -4.03 -7.68
C TRP A 137 13.80 -4.97 -8.43
N PHE A 138 13.43 -6.23 -8.58
CA PHE A 138 14.22 -7.23 -9.30
C PHE A 138 13.38 -8.00 -10.32
N GLY A 139 12.25 -7.42 -10.73
CA GLY A 139 11.22 -8.05 -11.55
C GLY A 139 9.84 -8.05 -10.88
N PRO A 140 8.77 -8.35 -11.63
CA PRO A 140 7.43 -8.47 -11.05
C PRO A 140 7.34 -9.66 -10.09
N ASN A 141 6.74 -9.42 -8.93
CA ASN A 141 6.55 -10.39 -7.84
C ASN A 141 5.06 -10.52 -7.48
N ILE A 142 4.69 -11.37 -6.52
CA ILE A 142 3.30 -11.58 -6.12
C ILE A 142 2.56 -10.27 -5.76
N PHE A 143 3.26 -9.33 -5.12
CA PHE A 143 2.68 -8.07 -4.70
C PHE A 143 2.49 -7.09 -5.86
N SER A 144 3.43 -7.03 -6.80
CA SER A 144 3.42 -6.03 -7.87
C SER A 144 2.83 -6.53 -9.18
N ALA A 145 2.77 -7.85 -9.40
CA ALA A 145 2.32 -8.49 -10.63
C ALA A 145 0.97 -7.95 -11.13
N ARG A 146 1.02 -7.21 -12.25
CA ARG A 146 -0.15 -6.60 -12.91
C ARG A 146 -0.87 -7.55 -13.84
N ASP A 147 -0.12 -8.44 -14.49
CA ASP A 147 -0.69 -9.49 -15.34
C ASP A 147 -1.41 -10.56 -14.47
N PRO A 148 -2.68 -10.89 -14.76
CA PRO A 148 -3.43 -11.91 -14.03
C PRO A 148 -2.83 -13.32 -14.10
N GLU A 149 -2.34 -13.75 -15.26
CA GLU A 149 -1.81 -15.11 -15.42
C GLU A 149 -0.45 -15.26 -14.72
N PHE A 150 0.45 -14.30 -14.90
CA PHE A 150 1.71 -14.28 -14.14
C PHE A 150 1.47 -14.27 -12.63
N HIS A 151 0.51 -13.48 -12.13
CA HIS A 151 0.17 -13.51 -10.71
C HIS A 151 -0.40 -14.86 -10.26
N LYS A 152 -1.20 -15.53 -11.09
CA LYS A 152 -1.74 -16.86 -10.79
C LYS A 152 -0.61 -17.88 -10.64
N GLN A 153 0.43 -17.79 -11.48
CA GLN A 153 1.65 -18.60 -11.34
C GLN A 153 2.37 -18.29 -10.01
N ARG A 154 2.63 -17.01 -9.71
CA ARG A 154 3.23 -16.61 -8.42
C ARG A 154 2.43 -17.07 -7.21
N ARG A 155 1.11 -16.99 -7.29
CA ARG A 155 0.21 -17.41 -6.22
C ARG A 155 0.41 -18.89 -5.88
N ARG A 156 0.56 -19.76 -6.90
CA ARG A 156 0.81 -21.19 -6.68
C ARG A 156 2.12 -21.44 -5.93
N ALA A 157 3.16 -20.65 -6.19
CA ALA A 157 4.45 -20.77 -5.51
C ALA A 157 4.45 -20.17 -4.09
N VAL A 158 3.83 -19.00 -3.89
CA VAL A 158 3.96 -18.21 -2.65
C VAL A 158 2.92 -18.57 -1.59
N TYR A 159 1.67 -18.88 -1.98
CA TYR A 159 0.60 -19.10 -0.99
C TYR A 159 0.82 -20.32 -0.07
N PRO A 160 1.46 -21.43 -0.49
CA PRO A 160 1.77 -22.53 0.41
C PRO A 160 2.55 -22.11 1.67
N SER A 161 3.42 -21.08 1.57
CA SER A 161 4.17 -20.51 2.70
C SER A 161 3.26 -19.91 3.79
N TYR A 162 2.02 -19.56 3.43
CA TYR A 162 1.03 -18.94 4.33
C TYR A 162 -0.16 -19.84 4.64
N SER A 163 -0.07 -21.13 4.30
CA SER A 163 -1.12 -22.09 4.65
C SER A 163 -1.29 -22.21 6.17
N PRO A 164 -2.50 -22.54 6.66
CA PRO A 164 -2.72 -23.63 7.59
C PRO A 164 -1.57 -24.05 8.51
N ALA A 165 -0.99 -25.15 8.07
CA ALA A 165 0.11 -25.84 8.71
C ALA A 165 1.41 -25.02 8.67
N ALA A 166 1.71 -24.31 7.59
CA ALA A 166 2.96 -23.55 7.45
C ALA A 166 3.07 -22.44 8.50
N VAL A 167 2.02 -21.64 8.68
CA VAL A 167 2.02 -20.56 9.68
C VAL A 167 2.12 -21.12 11.09
N ASN A 168 1.36 -22.17 11.42
CA ASN A 168 1.43 -22.79 12.75
C ASN A 168 2.83 -23.38 13.03
N ALA A 169 3.47 -23.97 12.02
CA ALA A 169 4.82 -24.51 12.15
C ALA A 169 5.89 -23.42 12.37
N MET A 170 5.64 -22.18 11.93
CA MET A 170 6.53 -21.04 12.14
C MET A 170 6.37 -20.39 13.51
N GLU A 171 5.26 -20.62 14.23
CA GLU A 171 4.93 -19.96 15.50
C GLU A 171 6.08 -19.95 16.52
N PRO A 172 6.79 -21.07 16.81
CA PRO A 172 7.85 -21.05 17.81
C PRO A 172 9.01 -20.13 17.42
N VAL A 173 9.44 -20.19 16.15
CA VAL A 173 10.53 -19.34 15.64
C VAL A 173 10.09 -17.88 15.61
N LEU A 174 8.86 -17.62 15.17
CA LEU A 174 8.28 -16.28 15.13
C LEU A 174 8.22 -15.67 16.53
N TYR A 175 7.71 -16.41 17.53
CA TYR A 175 7.56 -15.94 18.89
C TYR A 175 8.90 -15.61 19.55
N GLU A 176 9.86 -16.54 19.44
CA GLU A 176 11.18 -16.40 20.06
C GLU A 176 12.01 -15.27 19.44
N THR A 177 11.99 -15.12 18.12
CA THR A 177 12.79 -14.09 17.42
C THR A 177 12.13 -12.71 17.35
N GLY A 178 10.80 -12.64 17.49
CA GLY A 178 10.05 -11.39 17.47
C GLY A 178 9.56 -10.98 18.87
N PRO A 179 8.31 -11.30 19.24
CA PRO A 179 7.68 -10.86 20.49
C PRO A 179 8.53 -11.04 21.75
N ARG A 180 9.14 -12.22 21.95
CA ARG A 180 9.92 -12.52 23.15
C ARG A 180 11.24 -11.76 23.19
N ALA A 181 11.98 -11.74 22.08
CA ALA A 181 13.23 -10.98 21.98
C ALA A 181 13.00 -9.48 22.20
N LEU A 182 11.95 -8.92 21.62
CA LEU A 182 11.57 -7.52 21.84
C LEU A 182 11.22 -7.26 23.31
N ALA A 183 10.45 -8.14 23.94
CA ALA A 183 10.10 -7.99 25.35
C ALA A 183 11.34 -8.01 26.26
N ALA A 184 12.29 -8.93 26.01
CA ALA A 184 13.55 -8.99 26.75
C ALA A 184 14.40 -7.72 26.56
N TYR A 185 14.34 -7.09 25.38
CA TYR A 185 15.03 -5.82 25.14
C TYR A 185 14.34 -4.64 25.82
N ILE A 186 13.01 -4.57 25.80
CA ILE A 186 12.22 -3.54 26.49
C ILE A 186 12.42 -3.60 28.01
N GLU A 187 12.68 -4.79 28.57
CA GLU A 187 13.00 -4.96 29.99
C GLU A 187 14.21 -4.09 30.41
N GLN A 188 15.21 -3.95 29.55
CA GLN A 188 16.38 -3.10 29.80
C GLN A 188 15.99 -1.61 29.87
N TYR A 189 15.09 -1.16 28.99
CA TYR A 189 14.55 0.20 29.07
C TYR A 189 13.73 0.42 30.34
N ALA A 190 12.93 -0.58 30.73
CA ALA A 190 12.08 -0.52 31.91
C ALA A 190 12.92 -0.46 33.20
N GLU A 191 13.96 -1.28 33.31
CA GLU A 191 14.89 -1.27 34.45
C GLU A 191 15.66 0.05 34.55
N ALA A 192 16.06 0.62 33.41
CA ALA A 192 16.75 1.89 33.35
C ALA A 192 15.81 3.12 33.45
N GLY A 193 14.49 2.94 33.46
CA GLY A 193 13.50 4.03 33.41
C GLY A 193 13.60 4.90 32.15
N GLN A 194 14.12 4.34 31.05
CA GLN A 194 14.42 5.06 29.82
C GLN A 194 13.19 5.20 28.91
N VAL A 195 13.16 6.32 28.19
CA VAL A 195 12.17 6.57 27.13
C VAL A 195 12.76 6.11 25.80
N PHE A 196 11.97 5.41 24.99
CA PHE A 196 12.39 4.88 23.70
C PHE A 196 11.29 5.02 22.64
N ASP A 197 11.67 4.92 21.37
CA ASP A 197 10.73 4.97 20.24
C ASP A 197 10.17 3.57 19.93
N ILE A 198 8.95 3.27 20.39
CA ILE A 198 8.36 1.96 20.17
C ILE A 198 8.10 1.65 18.70
N MET A 199 7.95 2.67 17.84
CA MET A 199 7.81 2.46 16.40
C MET A 199 9.08 1.84 15.82
N GLN A 200 10.24 2.34 16.21
CA GLN A 200 11.54 1.80 15.78
C GLN A 200 11.72 0.37 16.29
N GLU A 201 11.43 0.11 17.56
CA GLU A 201 11.62 -1.22 18.15
C GLU A 201 10.70 -2.29 17.50
N LEU A 202 9.45 -1.93 17.21
CA LEU A 202 8.53 -2.81 16.47
C LEU A 202 9.01 -3.12 15.05
N GLN A 203 9.65 -2.16 14.38
CA GLN A 203 10.23 -2.37 13.04
C GLN A 203 11.48 -3.25 13.07
N LEU A 204 12.36 -3.06 14.07
CA LEU A 204 13.55 -3.90 14.24
C LEU A 204 13.15 -5.34 14.56
N MET A 205 12.25 -5.54 15.54
CA MET A 205 11.66 -6.84 15.85
C MET A 205 11.13 -7.53 14.60
N ARG A 206 10.41 -6.78 13.78
CA ARG A 206 9.75 -7.35 12.63
C ARG A 206 10.74 -7.76 11.54
N ILE A 207 11.88 -7.08 11.37
CA ILE A 207 12.93 -7.51 10.43
C ILE A 207 13.62 -8.78 10.92
N ASP A 208 13.95 -8.88 12.21
CA ASP A 208 14.51 -10.11 12.79
C ASP A 208 13.57 -11.29 12.59
N GLU A 209 12.27 -11.07 12.81
CA GLU A 209 11.22 -12.06 12.55
C GLU A 209 11.17 -12.46 11.05
N VAL A 210 11.15 -11.50 10.10
CA VAL A 210 11.26 -11.83 8.66
C VAL A 210 12.53 -12.65 8.39
N GLY A 211 13.66 -12.26 8.97
CA GLY A 211 14.92 -12.98 8.85
C GLY A 211 14.78 -14.45 9.21
N ALA A 212 14.14 -14.71 10.34
CA ALA A 212 13.99 -16.05 10.87
C ALA A 212 12.96 -16.88 10.08
N THR A 213 11.79 -16.33 9.75
CA THR A 213 10.69 -17.10 9.13
C THR A 213 10.69 -17.11 7.61
N THR A 214 11.39 -16.15 6.99
CA THR A 214 11.57 -16.12 5.54
C THR A 214 12.92 -16.68 5.13
N PHE A 215 14.00 -16.26 5.77
CA PHE A 215 15.37 -16.59 5.33
C PHE A 215 16.04 -17.67 6.20
N GLY A 216 15.45 -18.02 7.35
CA GLY A 216 16.05 -18.93 8.31
C GLY A 216 17.36 -18.39 8.91
N GLN A 217 17.48 -17.07 9.03
CA GLN A 217 18.64 -16.35 9.54
C GLN A 217 18.26 -15.46 10.74
N LYS A 218 19.18 -15.31 11.70
CA LYS A 218 19.02 -14.34 12.80
C LYS A 218 19.91 -13.14 12.50
N PHE A 219 19.32 -11.95 12.36
CA PHE A 219 20.10 -10.72 12.15
C PHE A 219 20.47 -10.02 13.45
N ASP A 220 19.73 -10.29 14.53
CA ASP A 220 19.95 -9.74 15.88
C ASP A 220 19.90 -8.20 15.91
N LEU A 221 19.01 -7.63 15.11
CA LEU A 221 18.85 -6.19 14.92
C LEU A 221 18.28 -5.49 16.16
N ILE A 222 17.43 -6.16 16.95
CA ILE A 222 16.93 -5.63 18.23
C ILE A 222 18.12 -5.27 19.15
N HIS A 223 19.12 -6.15 19.25
CA HIS A 223 20.21 -6.00 20.20
C HIS A 223 21.39 -5.20 19.64
N GLN A 224 21.87 -5.55 18.43
CA GLN A 224 23.14 -5.03 17.93
C GLN A 224 22.98 -3.79 17.04
N ARG A 225 21.83 -3.65 16.36
CA ARG A 225 21.57 -2.56 15.39
C ARG A 225 22.64 -2.41 14.29
N THR A 226 23.48 -3.43 14.08
CA THR A 226 24.65 -3.39 13.19
C THR A 226 24.30 -3.71 11.73
N HIS A 227 23.25 -4.52 11.49
CA HIS A 227 22.97 -5.00 10.15
C HIS A 227 22.29 -3.89 9.29
N PRO A 228 22.83 -3.53 8.12
CA PRO A 228 22.32 -2.43 7.29
C PRO A 228 21.02 -2.76 6.52
N LEU A 229 20.33 -3.85 6.85
CA LEU A 229 19.23 -4.39 6.03
C LEU A 229 18.03 -3.44 6.00
N LEU A 230 17.64 -2.88 7.15
CA LEU A 230 16.57 -1.87 7.21
C LEU A 230 16.90 -0.67 6.32
N GLY A 231 18.14 -0.20 6.34
CA GLY A 231 18.63 0.88 5.48
C GLY A 231 18.56 0.51 3.99
N TRP A 232 18.96 -0.70 3.62
CA TRP A 232 18.87 -1.16 2.24
C TRP A 232 17.44 -1.26 1.73
N VAL A 233 16.53 -1.81 2.55
CA VAL A 233 15.10 -1.95 2.24
C VAL A 233 14.44 -0.58 2.07
N THR A 234 14.63 0.33 3.04
CA THR A 234 14.04 1.68 3.02
C THR A 234 14.54 2.52 1.84
N GLN A 235 15.85 2.49 1.54
CA GLN A 235 16.40 3.22 0.39
C GLN A 235 15.96 2.62 -0.95
N THR A 236 15.83 1.29 -1.05
CA THR A 236 15.32 0.64 -2.26
C THR A 236 13.85 1.01 -2.51
N LEU A 237 13.03 1.04 -1.44
CA LEU A 237 11.65 1.52 -1.51
C LEU A 237 11.58 2.98 -1.96
N HIS A 238 12.40 3.84 -1.37
CA HIS A 238 12.43 5.26 -1.73
C HIS A 238 12.81 5.46 -3.21
N LEU A 239 13.80 4.71 -3.72
CA LEU A 239 14.16 4.76 -5.15
C LEU A 239 13.00 4.32 -6.05
N GLY A 240 12.29 3.24 -5.68
CA GLY A 240 11.10 2.79 -6.40
C GLY A 240 10.02 3.87 -6.48
N MET A 241 9.77 4.57 -5.37
CA MET A 241 8.83 5.69 -5.31
C MET A 241 9.28 6.88 -6.18
N LEU A 242 10.58 7.23 -6.16
CA LEU A 242 11.12 8.27 -7.04
C LEU A 242 10.95 7.89 -8.52
N GLN A 243 11.20 6.64 -8.89
CA GLN A 243 11.01 6.14 -10.26
C GLN A 243 9.54 6.12 -10.68
N MET A 244 8.61 5.96 -9.75
CA MET A 244 7.18 6.08 -9.99
C MET A 244 6.76 7.53 -10.28
N TRP A 245 7.26 8.48 -9.48
CA TRP A 245 6.99 9.90 -9.68
C TRP A 245 7.67 10.47 -10.93
N PHE A 246 8.87 9.98 -11.24
CA PHE A 246 9.69 10.40 -12.37
C PHE A 246 10.06 9.19 -13.23
N PRO A 247 9.14 8.70 -14.11
CA PRO A 247 9.37 7.49 -14.91
C PRO A 247 10.62 7.52 -15.79
N LEU A 248 11.11 8.72 -16.14
CA LEU A 248 12.36 8.88 -16.89
C LEU A 248 13.58 8.37 -16.11
N LEU A 249 13.58 8.44 -14.76
CA LEU A 249 14.64 7.92 -13.89
C LEU A 249 14.77 6.39 -13.97
N ARG A 250 13.71 5.69 -14.40
CA ARG A 250 13.77 4.25 -14.68
C ARG A 250 14.46 3.93 -16.00
N ARG A 251 14.36 4.83 -17.00
CA ARG A 251 14.99 4.66 -18.32
C ARG A 251 16.42 5.19 -18.36
N ILE A 252 16.68 6.29 -17.67
CA ILE A 252 17.99 6.94 -17.58
C ILE A 252 18.35 6.97 -16.10
N PRO A 253 19.00 5.91 -15.57
CA PRO A 253 19.41 5.89 -14.17
C PRO A 253 20.47 6.97 -13.94
N VAL A 254 20.36 7.69 -12.81
CA VAL A 254 21.29 8.78 -12.45
C VAL A 254 22.04 8.42 -11.16
N PRO A 255 22.95 7.42 -11.21
CA PRO A 255 23.64 6.91 -10.02
C PRO A 255 24.55 7.95 -9.36
N GLN A 256 24.97 9.00 -10.09
CA GLN A 256 25.75 10.09 -9.51
C GLN A 256 24.96 10.89 -8.46
N ILE A 257 23.64 11.03 -8.64
CA ILE A 257 22.76 11.78 -7.72
C ILE A 257 22.20 10.86 -6.62
N PHE A 258 21.86 9.61 -6.95
CA PHE A 258 21.23 8.66 -6.03
C PHE A 258 22.14 7.46 -5.69
N SER A 259 23.44 7.70 -5.56
CA SER A 259 24.46 6.64 -5.40
C SER A 259 24.17 5.71 -4.22
N SER A 260 23.76 6.26 -3.07
CA SER A 260 23.38 5.48 -1.89
C SER A 260 22.23 4.53 -2.18
N HIS A 261 21.18 5.01 -2.87
CA HIS A 261 20.00 4.19 -3.18
C HIS A 261 20.33 3.05 -4.13
N TYR A 262 21.10 3.31 -5.18
CA TYR A 262 21.53 2.27 -6.12
C TYR A 262 22.46 1.26 -5.44
N ARG A 263 23.37 1.69 -4.57
CA ARG A 263 24.23 0.81 -3.75
C ARG A 263 23.40 -0.06 -2.82
N SER A 264 22.42 0.52 -2.12
CA SER A 264 21.48 -0.20 -1.25
C SER A 264 20.67 -1.25 -1.99
N ARG A 265 20.16 -0.94 -3.19
CA ARG A 265 19.46 -1.91 -4.04
C ARG A 265 20.38 -3.05 -4.49
N ALA A 266 21.63 -2.73 -4.83
CA ALA A 266 22.63 -3.75 -5.20
C ALA A 266 22.99 -4.66 -4.01
N ASN A 267 23.21 -4.08 -2.82
CA ASN A 267 23.51 -4.82 -1.61
C ASN A 267 22.34 -5.72 -1.18
N LEU A 268 21.10 -5.22 -1.26
CA LEU A 268 19.90 -6.00 -1.01
C LEU A 268 19.81 -7.20 -1.96
N ARG A 269 20.07 -6.98 -3.25
CA ARG A 269 20.12 -8.07 -4.24
C ARG A 269 21.18 -9.09 -3.88
N ALA A 270 22.40 -8.64 -3.57
CA ALA A 270 23.52 -9.50 -3.23
C ALA A 270 23.22 -10.35 -1.98
N PHE A 271 22.61 -9.74 -0.95
CA PHE A 271 22.17 -10.43 0.26
C PHE A 271 21.15 -11.54 -0.03
N VAL A 272 20.13 -11.26 -0.87
CA VAL A 272 19.11 -12.27 -1.22
C VAL A 272 19.75 -13.41 -2.03
N VAL A 273 20.60 -13.08 -3.00
CA VAL A 273 21.31 -14.08 -3.83
C VAL A 273 22.22 -14.96 -2.96
N SER A 274 23.05 -14.37 -2.10
CA SER A 274 23.95 -15.12 -1.23
C SER A 274 23.18 -16.04 -0.28
N THR A 275 22.02 -15.59 0.21
CA THR A 275 21.15 -16.40 1.06
C THR A 275 20.55 -17.60 0.32
N ILE A 276 20.12 -17.42 -0.93
CA ILE A 276 19.64 -18.52 -1.79
C ILE A 276 20.77 -19.53 -2.03
N GLU A 277 21.96 -19.05 -2.38
CA GLU A 277 23.12 -19.90 -2.65
C GLU A 277 23.56 -20.67 -1.41
N GLN A 278 23.63 -20.00 -0.25
CA GLN A 278 23.95 -20.64 1.01
C GLN A 278 22.93 -21.72 1.35
N ARG A 279 21.63 -21.46 1.16
CA ARG A 279 20.58 -22.46 1.41
C ARG A 279 20.75 -23.69 0.54
N ARG A 280 21.09 -23.53 -0.75
CA ARG A 280 21.29 -24.66 -1.67
C ARG A 280 22.49 -25.54 -1.33
N ARG A 281 23.49 -25.00 -0.63
CA ARG A 281 24.66 -25.75 -0.17
C ARG A 281 24.38 -26.57 1.09
N VAL A 282 23.35 -26.22 1.86
CA VAL A 282 22.96 -26.91 3.08
C VAL A 282 21.92 -27.98 2.75
N MET A 283 22.19 -29.24 3.11
CA MET A 283 21.28 -30.36 2.84
C MET A 283 20.01 -30.33 3.72
N GLU A 284 20.07 -29.67 4.87
CA GLU A 284 18.95 -29.56 5.80
C GLU A 284 17.86 -28.62 5.27
N LYS A 285 16.66 -29.18 5.03
CA LYS A 285 15.47 -28.40 4.66
C LYS A 285 14.88 -27.73 5.91
N LYS A 286 14.91 -26.40 5.95
CA LYS A 286 14.24 -25.62 7.00
C LYS A 286 12.75 -25.44 6.71
N ARG A 287 11.95 -25.23 7.75
CA ARG A 287 10.52 -24.91 7.64
C ARG A 287 10.32 -23.39 7.56
N ASP A 288 10.80 -22.78 6.49
CA ASP A 288 10.70 -21.33 6.24
C ASP A 288 10.22 -21.02 4.81
N THR A 289 9.89 -19.76 4.55
CA THR A 289 9.36 -19.33 3.25
C THR A 289 10.36 -19.58 2.13
N LEU A 290 11.67 -19.36 2.34
CA LEU A 290 12.70 -19.64 1.35
C LEU A 290 12.69 -21.10 0.90
N GLN A 291 12.59 -22.05 1.84
CA GLN A 291 12.54 -23.47 1.48
C GLN A 291 11.28 -23.79 0.65
N VAL A 292 10.13 -23.23 1.02
CA VAL A 292 8.87 -23.42 0.28
C VAL A 292 9.00 -22.89 -1.16
N LEU A 293 9.61 -21.73 -1.35
CA LEU A 293 9.80 -21.15 -2.69
C LEU A 293 10.82 -21.93 -3.52
N LEU A 294 11.88 -22.49 -2.91
CA LEU A 294 12.85 -23.34 -3.59
C LEU A 294 12.27 -24.68 -4.03
N ASP A 295 11.37 -25.25 -3.21
CA ASP A 295 10.69 -26.52 -3.47
C ASP A 295 9.43 -26.37 -4.34
N ALA A 296 9.05 -25.14 -4.70
CA ALA A 296 7.85 -24.86 -5.48
C ALA A 296 7.97 -25.40 -6.91
N GLN A 297 7.18 -26.44 -7.22
CA GLN A 297 7.15 -27.12 -8.51
C GLN A 297 5.70 -27.30 -9.01
N ASP A 298 5.53 -27.42 -10.33
CA ASP A 298 4.25 -27.79 -10.93
C ASP A 298 4.00 -29.31 -10.88
N THR A 299 2.89 -29.75 -11.49
CA THR A 299 2.50 -31.17 -11.53
C THR A 299 3.47 -32.04 -12.30
N ASP A 300 4.27 -31.45 -13.19
CA ASP A 300 5.24 -32.15 -14.03
C ASP A 300 6.65 -32.11 -13.42
N GLY A 301 6.78 -31.59 -12.19
CA GLY A 301 8.05 -31.46 -11.46
C GLY A 301 8.91 -30.28 -11.90
N GLN A 302 8.41 -29.40 -12.78
CA GLN A 302 9.13 -28.22 -13.22
C GLN A 302 9.09 -27.14 -12.14
N LYS A 303 10.20 -26.44 -11.93
CA LYS A 303 10.26 -25.34 -10.97
C LYS A 303 9.30 -24.22 -11.37
N LEU A 304 8.51 -23.75 -10.40
CA LEU A 304 7.60 -22.62 -10.59
C LEU A 304 8.31 -21.27 -10.62
N LEU A 305 9.53 -21.19 -10.08
CA LEU A 305 10.29 -19.97 -9.94
C LEU A 305 11.71 -20.12 -10.50
N GLY A 306 12.09 -19.25 -11.43
CA GLY A 306 13.48 -19.04 -11.85
C GLY A 306 14.28 -18.17 -10.86
N GLU A 307 15.58 -18.01 -11.12
CA GLU A 307 16.50 -17.26 -10.21
C GLU A 307 16.06 -15.81 -9.96
N GLN A 308 15.76 -15.06 -11.03
CA GLN A 308 15.33 -13.66 -10.89
C GLN A 308 14.01 -13.55 -10.12
N GLU A 309 13.15 -14.54 -10.32
CA GLU A 309 11.83 -14.60 -9.73
C GLU A 309 11.92 -14.87 -8.23
N LEU A 310 12.74 -15.85 -7.82
CA LEU A 310 13.09 -16.11 -6.43
C LEU A 310 13.64 -14.85 -5.74
N VAL A 311 14.60 -14.17 -6.38
CA VAL A 311 15.18 -12.93 -5.83
C VAL A 311 14.11 -11.86 -5.66
N SER A 312 13.22 -11.69 -6.64
CA SER A 312 12.14 -10.71 -6.58
C SER A 312 11.10 -11.01 -5.49
N GLU A 313 10.72 -12.29 -5.33
CA GLU A 313 9.74 -12.74 -4.34
C GLU A 313 10.30 -12.64 -2.92
N LEU A 314 11.56 -13.01 -2.69
CA LEU A 314 12.18 -12.90 -1.37
C LEU A 314 12.45 -11.44 -0.98
N ALA A 315 12.90 -10.60 -1.93
CA ALA A 315 13.16 -9.20 -1.63
C ALA A 315 11.88 -8.44 -1.24
N ILE A 316 10.75 -8.73 -1.88
CA ILE A 316 9.49 -8.03 -1.57
C ILE A 316 8.97 -8.39 -0.16
N GLN A 317 9.23 -9.61 0.33
CA GLN A 317 8.84 -10.07 1.67
C GLN A 317 9.40 -9.18 2.78
N LEU A 318 10.61 -8.65 2.61
CA LEU A 318 11.24 -7.73 3.56
C LEU A 318 10.48 -6.41 3.72
N VAL A 319 9.70 -5.99 2.72
CA VAL A 319 8.86 -4.80 2.80
C VAL A 319 7.46 -5.13 3.27
N VAL A 320 6.81 -6.07 2.57
CA VAL A 320 5.38 -6.35 2.78
C VAL A 320 5.12 -7.11 4.08
N GLY A 321 6.11 -7.84 4.57
CA GLY A 321 6.10 -8.44 5.90
C GLY A 321 6.32 -7.39 6.99
N ASN A 322 7.22 -6.41 6.75
CA ASN A 322 7.72 -5.53 7.80
C ASN A 322 6.76 -4.40 8.21
N PHE A 323 6.56 -3.42 7.34
CA PHE A 323 5.88 -2.18 7.70
C PHE A 323 4.40 -2.34 8.10
N PRO A 324 3.58 -3.16 7.41
CA PRO A 324 2.16 -3.28 7.75
C PRO A 324 1.89 -3.74 9.18
N VAL A 325 2.61 -4.76 9.66
CA VAL A 325 2.39 -5.34 10.99
C VAL A 325 2.95 -4.41 12.08
N SER A 326 4.18 -3.91 11.92
CA SER A 326 4.80 -3.00 12.89
C SER A 326 3.98 -1.71 13.06
N LEU A 327 3.47 -1.13 11.98
CA LEU A 327 2.60 0.05 12.05
C LEU A 327 1.23 -0.27 12.64
N THR A 328 0.65 -1.45 12.36
CA THR A 328 -0.62 -1.84 12.99
C THR A 328 -0.47 -2.02 14.49
N LEU A 329 0.63 -2.63 14.93
CA LEU A 329 0.97 -2.75 16.35
C LEU A 329 1.16 -1.38 17.00
N LEU A 330 1.91 -0.49 16.36
CA LEU A 330 2.10 0.89 16.80
C LEU A 330 0.76 1.61 16.99
N TRP A 331 -0.10 1.61 15.96
CA TRP A 331 -1.40 2.25 16.02
C TRP A 331 -2.28 1.64 17.11
N THR A 332 -2.24 0.32 17.29
CA THR A 332 -3.00 -0.36 18.34
C THR A 332 -2.54 0.08 19.72
N ILE A 333 -1.23 0.12 19.98
CA ILE A 333 -0.67 0.58 21.26
C ILE A 333 -1.01 2.06 21.49
N ASN A 334 -0.86 2.92 20.48
CA ASN A 334 -1.24 4.34 20.60
C ASN A 334 -2.72 4.51 20.94
N GLN A 335 -3.62 3.85 20.23
CA GLN A 335 -5.06 3.92 20.49
C GLN A 335 -5.44 3.36 21.86
N LEU A 336 -4.78 2.29 22.32
CA LEU A 336 -4.99 1.76 23.68
C LEU A 336 -4.54 2.75 24.77
N LEU A 337 -3.40 3.42 24.58
CA LEU A 337 -2.90 4.43 25.53
C LEU A 337 -3.76 5.71 25.56
N GLU A 338 -4.42 6.04 24.45
CA GLU A 338 -5.41 7.12 24.38
C GLU A 338 -6.78 6.72 24.96
N ASN A 339 -7.04 5.42 25.16
CA ASN A 339 -8.32 4.89 25.65
C ASN A 339 -8.09 3.96 26.87
N PRO A 340 -7.82 4.51 28.06
CA PRO A 340 -7.43 3.73 29.24
C PRO A 340 -8.45 2.67 29.67
N ASP A 341 -9.75 2.90 29.49
CA ASP A 341 -10.78 1.93 29.88
C ASP A 341 -10.80 0.71 28.94
N THR A 342 -10.62 0.93 27.63
CA THR A 342 -10.39 -0.14 26.66
C THR A 342 -9.13 -0.94 26.99
N LEU A 343 -8.04 -0.25 27.36
CA LEU A 343 -6.81 -0.93 27.78
C LEU A 343 -7.03 -1.77 29.05
N LYS A 344 -7.72 -1.25 30.07
CA LYS A 344 -8.06 -2.01 31.28
C LYS A 344 -8.88 -3.25 30.97
N GLN A 345 -9.88 -3.15 30.09
CA GLN A 345 -10.72 -4.29 29.70
C GLN A 345 -9.92 -5.35 28.94
N LEU A 346 -9.04 -4.94 28.03
CA LEU A 346 -8.13 -5.85 27.35
C LEU A 346 -7.18 -6.53 28.34
N MET A 347 -6.60 -5.77 29.27
CA MET A 347 -5.72 -6.32 30.30
C MET A 347 -6.47 -7.34 31.18
N TYR A 348 -7.72 -7.08 31.55
CA TYR A 348 -8.55 -8.04 32.29
C TYR A 348 -8.67 -9.36 31.52
N GLU A 349 -9.02 -9.34 30.24
CA GLU A 349 -9.12 -10.56 29.41
C GLU A 349 -7.77 -11.29 29.32
N LEU A 350 -6.68 -10.57 29.08
CA LEU A 350 -5.34 -11.14 28.95
C LEU A 350 -4.85 -11.76 30.28
N ASP A 351 -5.07 -11.08 31.40
CA ASP A 351 -4.62 -11.55 32.72
C ASP A 351 -5.34 -12.84 33.13
N HIS A 352 -6.63 -12.99 32.79
CA HIS A 352 -7.39 -14.22 33.03
C HIS A 352 -6.99 -15.37 32.10
N ALA A 353 -6.76 -15.08 30.82
CA ALA A 353 -6.42 -16.11 29.84
C ALA A 353 -4.95 -16.56 29.92
N LEU A 354 -4.05 -15.71 30.42
CA LEU A 354 -2.60 -15.90 30.44
C LEU A 354 -2.05 -15.68 31.86
N PRO A 355 -2.35 -16.59 32.81
CA PRO A 355 -1.87 -16.46 34.18
C PRO A 355 -0.33 -16.48 34.24
N ASP A 356 0.31 -17.27 33.38
CA ASP A 356 1.77 -17.25 33.19
C ASP A 356 2.16 -16.37 31.98
N PRO A 357 2.79 -15.20 32.19
CA PRO A 357 3.24 -14.32 31.11
C PRO A 357 4.41 -14.91 30.28
N ASN A 358 5.00 -16.03 30.70
CA ASN A 358 6.06 -16.73 29.97
C ASN A 358 5.54 -17.81 29.01
N ASN A 359 4.28 -18.21 29.13
CA ASN A 359 3.67 -19.25 28.31
C ASN A 359 2.53 -18.70 27.45
N ILE A 360 2.90 -17.87 26.48
CA ILE A 360 2.00 -17.24 25.51
C ILE A 360 2.07 -18.00 24.20
N THR A 361 0.93 -18.47 23.70
CA THR A 361 0.80 -19.18 22.42
C THR A 361 -0.43 -18.66 21.66
N ASP A 362 -0.37 -18.67 20.34
CA ASP A 362 -1.47 -18.15 19.51
C ASP A 362 -2.75 -18.97 19.69
N ASN A 363 -2.62 -20.26 19.97
CA ASN A 363 -3.76 -21.13 20.27
C ASN A 363 -4.57 -20.67 21.50
N LYS A 364 -3.94 -20.02 22.49
CA LYS A 364 -4.67 -19.40 23.60
C LYS A 364 -5.31 -18.07 23.18
N LEU A 365 -4.58 -17.28 22.38
CA LEU A 365 -4.97 -15.92 22.00
C LEU A 365 -6.08 -15.85 20.94
N VAL A 366 -6.17 -16.83 20.04
CA VAL A 366 -7.17 -16.87 18.97
C VAL A 366 -8.61 -16.94 19.49
N HIS A 367 -8.78 -17.35 20.75
CA HIS A 367 -10.07 -17.46 21.41
C HIS A 367 -10.44 -16.25 22.27
N LEU A 368 -9.63 -15.18 22.24
CA LEU A 368 -9.86 -13.96 23.04
C LEU A 368 -10.62 -12.91 22.22
N PRO A 369 -11.95 -12.79 22.41
CA PRO A 369 -12.78 -11.93 21.58
C PRO A 369 -12.45 -10.45 21.72
N TYR A 370 -12.07 -9.96 22.91
CA TYR A 370 -11.76 -8.54 23.10
C TYR A 370 -10.42 -8.18 22.46
N LEU A 371 -9.39 -9.02 22.57
CA LEU A 371 -8.13 -8.86 21.83
C LEU A 371 -8.36 -8.80 20.30
N ASP A 372 -9.16 -9.71 19.75
CA ASP A 372 -9.51 -9.68 18.32
C ASP A 372 -10.25 -8.38 17.96
N ALA A 373 -11.22 -7.97 18.79
CA ALA A 373 -11.97 -6.73 18.61
C ALA A 373 -11.09 -5.47 18.64
N VAL A 374 -10.12 -5.39 19.55
CA VAL A 374 -9.16 -4.28 19.67
C VAL A 374 -8.30 -4.18 18.40
N ILE A 375 -7.73 -5.30 17.95
CA ILE A 375 -6.90 -5.31 16.73
C ILE A 375 -7.77 -4.96 15.51
N ARG A 376 -9.01 -5.46 15.44
CA ARG A 376 -9.93 -5.14 14.34
C ARG A 376 -10.24 -3.65 14.28
N GLU A 377 -10.60 -3.08 15.43
CA GLU A 377 -10.96 -1.67 15.54
C GLU A 377 -9.77 -0.77 15.22
N SER A 378 -8.57 -1.17 15.65
CA SER A 378 -7.34 -0.45 15.32
C SER A 378 -7.10 -0.39 13.82
N MET A 379 -7.24 -1.51 13.11
CA MET A 379 -7.11 -1.54 11.66
C MET A 379 -8.27 -0.86 10.92
N ARG A 380 -9.46 -0.72 11.54
CA ARG A 380 -10.58 0.05 10.98
C ARG A 380 -10.30 1.55 11.08
N HIS A 381 -9.90 2.00 12.27
CA HIS A 381 -9.69 3.43 12.57
C HIS A 381 -8.37 3.96 11.97
N ARG A 382 -7.33 3.14 11.98
CA ARG A 382 -5.99 3.44 11.45
C ARG A 382 -5.52 2.34 10.47
N PRO A 383 -6.18 2.17 9.31
CA PRO A 383 -5.78 1.19 8.32
C PRO A 383 -4.41 1.55 7.74
N VAL A 384 -3.41 0.68 7.89
CA VAL A 384 -2.07 0.95 7.38
C VAL A 384 -2.05 1.09 5.85
N MET A 385 -2.94 0.39 5.15
CA MET A 385 -3.17 0.51 3.70
C MET A 385 -4.38 1.42 3.40
N ALA A 386 -4.34 2.65 3.91
CA ALA A 386 -5.47 3.60 3.95
C ALA A 386 -5.97 4.13 2.60
N GLU A 387 -5.06 4.42 1.67
CA GLU A 387 -5.36 5.08 0.39
C GLU A 387 -6.27 4.24 -0.52
N GLY A 388 -6.20 2.91 -0.40
CA GLY A 388 -6.86 1.98 -1.30
C GLY A 388 -5.89 1.34 -2.29
N LEU A 389 -6.38 0.37 -3.05
CA LEU A 389 -5.56 -0.43 -3.96
C LEU A 389 -5.92 -0.10 -5.42
N PRO A 390 -5.10 0.68 -6.15
CA PRO A 390 -5.41 1.09 -7.52
C PRO A 390 -5.58 -0.08 -8.49
N ARG A 391 -6.66 -0.02 -9.26
CA ARG A 391 -6.98 -0.93 -10.36
C ARG A 391 -7.27 -0.15 -11.62
N VAL A 392 -7.02 -0.75 -12.78
CA VAL A 392 -7.35 -0.18 -14.09
C VAL A 392 -8.65 -0.80 -14.57
N VAL A 393 -9.60 0.02 -14.95
CA VAL A 393 -10.87 -0.41 -15.54
C VAL A 393 -10.60 -1.15 -16.85
N PRO A 394 -11.16 -2.36 -17.04
CA PRO A 394 -10.90 -3.20 -18.21
C PRO A 394 -11.50 -2.64 -19.50
N LYS A 395 -11.23 -3.36 -20.60
CA LYS A 395 -11.74 -3.02 -21.92
C LYS A 395 -13.26 -2.90 -21.94
N GLY A 396 -13.77 -1.82 -22.55
CA GLY A 396 -15.21 -1.55 -22.63
C GLY A 396 -15.83 -0.82 -21.43
N GLY A 397 -15.04 -0.51 -20.40
CA GLY A 397 -15.54 0.20 -19.21
C GLY A 397 -16.32 -0.69 -18.24
N CYS A 398 -16.86 -0.10 -17.17
CA CYS A 398 -17.66 -0.83 -16.18
C CYS A 398 -18.66 0.09 -15.47
N GLN A 399 -19.75 -0.48 -14.94
CA GLN A 399 -20.69 0.23 -14.07
C GLN A 399 -20.24 0.06 -12.61
N ILE A 400 -20.02 1.17 -11.90
CA ILE A 400 -19.68 1.17 -10.48
C ILE A 400 -20.59 2.17 -9.78
N SER A 401 -21.34 1.71 -8.78
CA SER A 401 -22.25 2.54 -7.96
C SER A 401 -23.18 3.42 -8.80
N GLY A 402 -23.74 2.86 -9.89
CA GLY A 402 -24.66 3.56 -10.80
C GLY A 402 -24.01 4.52 -11.79
N GLN A 403 -22.67 4.55 -11.87
CA GLN A 403 -21.91 5.41 -12.79
C GLN A 403 -21.09 4.56 -13.76
N PHE A 404 -21.13 4.90 -15.05
CA PHE A 404 -20.25 4.28 -16.05
C PHE A 404 -18.84 4.86 -15.91
N ILE A 405 -17.87 3.99 -15.66
CA ILE A 405 -16.45 4.34 -15.62
C ILE A 405 -15.78 3.78 -16.88
N PRO A 406 -15.21 4.66 -17.74
CA PRO A 406 -14.54 4.26 -18.97
C PRO A 406 -13.28 3.42 -18.75
N GLU A 407 -12.95 2.60 -19.75
CA GLU A 407 -11.71 1.84 -19.85
C GLU A 407 -10.46 2.70 -19.58
N GLY A 408 -9.43 2.09 -18.97
CA GLY A 408 -8.16 2.76 -18.71
C GLY A 408 -8.17 3.72 -17.53
N THR A 409 -9.35 4.01 -16.96
CA THR A 409 -9.49 4.79 -15.73
C THR A 409 -8.90 4.01 -14.55
N VAL A 410 -8.17 4.72 -13.69
CA VAL A 410 -7.70 4.17 -12.40
C VAL A 410 -8.81 4.34 -11.37
N VAL A 411 -9.25 3.23 -10.79
CA VAL A 411 -10.24 3.18 -9.71
C VAL A 411 -9.65 2.55 -8.45
N PHE A 412 -10.08 3.00 -7.30
CA PHE A 412 -9.77 2.36 -6.02
C PHE A 412 -10.86 2.64 -4.99
N VAL A 413 -10.91 1.80 -3.96
CA VAL A 413 -11.70 2.05 -2.76
C VAL A 413 -10.75 2.41 -1.64
N SER A 414 -10.85 3.63 -1.12
CA SER A 414 -10.04 4.05 0.03
C SER A 414 -10.52 3.32 1.27
N ALA A 415 -9.64 2.52 1.87
CA ALA A 415 -9.94 1.84 3.12
C ALA A 415 -10.28 2.84 4.23
N TYR A 416 -9.50 3.93 4.34
CA TYR A 416 -9.75 4.96 5.33
C TYR A 416 -11.12 5.62 5.16
N ALA A 417 -11.44 6.11 3.95
CA ALA A 417 -12.74 6.74 3.71
C ALA A 417 -13.91 5.76 3.90
N LEU A 418 -13.77 4.50 3.46
CA LEU A 418 -14.79 3.47 3.65
C LEU A 418 -14.98 3.10 5.12
N HIS A 419 -13.90 3.10 5.91
CA HIS A 419 -13.90 2.76 7.34
C HIS A 419 -14.39 3.89 8.25
N HIS A 420 -14.47 5.11 7.72
CA HIS A 420 -14.95 6.31 8.43
C HIS A 420 -16.25 6.86 7.85
N GLU A 421 -16.93 6.11 6.98
CA GLU A 421 -18.21 6.51 6.40
C GLU A 421 -19.34 6.37 7.43
N GLU A 422 -19.98 7.48 7.79
CA GLU A 422 -21.06 7.55 8.80
C GLU A 422 -22.28 6.71 8.41
N GLU A 423 -22.56 6.53 7.11
CA GLU A 423 -23.62 5.62 6.62
C GLU A 423 -23.33 4.14 6.91
N LEU A 424 -22.07 3.77 7.15
CA LEU A 424 -21.62 2.38 7.33
C LEU A 424 -21.19 2.08 8.77
N TRP A 425 -20.71 3.09 9.49
CA TRP A 425 -20.13 2.94 10.83
C TRP A 425 -20.76 3.95 11.77
N HIS A 426 -21.42 3.46 12.83
CA HIS A 426 -21.86 4.30 13.92
C HIS A 426 -20.66 4.85 14.70
N ASP A 427 -20.58 6.16 14.90
CA ASP A 427 -19.45 6.89 15.49
C ASP A 427 -18.10 6.44 14.88
N PRO A 428 -17.84 6.77 13.59
CA PRO A 428 -16.68 6.26 12.87
C PRO A 428 -15.35 6.73 13.45
N GLU A 429 -15.33 7.93 14.03
CA GLU A 429 -14.12 8.56 14.58
C GLU A 429 -13.75 8.04 15.98
N THR A 430 -14.63 7.28 16.63
CA THR A 430 -14.39 6.72 17.97
C THR A 430 -13.76 5.34 17.89
N PHE A 431 -12.66 5.14 18.62
CA PHE A 431 -12.04 3.83 18.82
C PHE A 431 -12.90 3.02 19.81
N ARG A 432 -13.74 2.11 19.28
CA ARG A 432 -14.70 1.34 20.07
C ARG A 432 -14.69 -0.15 19.70
N PRO A 433 -13.85 -0.98 20.33
CA PRO A 433 -13.78 -2.42 20.06
C PRO A 433 -15.11 -3.16 20.24
N GLU A 434 -16.01 -2.67 21.10
CA GLU A 434 -17.29 -3.28 21.42
C GLU A 434 -18.19 -3.46 20.19
N ARG A 435 -17.97 -2.68 19.12
CA ARG A 435 -18.71 -2.84 17.85
C ARG A 435 -18.50 -4.21 17.20
N TRP A 436 -17.44 -4.93 17.56
CA TRP A 436 -17.12 -6.26 17.05
C TRP A 436 -17.70 -7.39 17.91
N LEU A 437 -18.29 -7.06 19.06
CA LEU A 437 -18.79 -8.00 20.08
C LEU A 437 -20.33 -8.06 20.12
N GLY A 438 -20.99 -7.26 19.28
CA GLY A 438 -22.45 -7.22 19.19
C GLY A 438 -23.06 -8.45 18.50
N PRO A 439 -24.38 -8.43 18.26
CA PRO A 439 -25.10 -9.48 17.54
C PRO A 439 -24.45 -9.80 16.18
N ALA A 440 -24.41 -11.09 15.83
CA ALA A 440 -23.72 -11.56 14.63
C ALA A 440 -24.18 -10.87 13.34
N GLU A 441 -25.47 -10.55 13.22
CA GLU A 441 -26.01 -9.82 12.07
C GLU A 441 -25.38 -8.43 11.92
N GLN A 442 -25.35 -7.64 13.00
CA GLN A 442 -24.75 -6.30 12.99
C GLN A 442 -23.25 -6.36 12.67
N VAL A 443 -22.54 -7.32 13.28
CA VAL A 443 -21.11 -7.54 13.03
C VAL A 443 -20.86 -7.96 11.58
N ASN A 444 -21.73 -8.78 10.99
CA ASN A 444 -21.62 -9.21 9.60
C ASN A 444 -21.88 -8.08 8.61
N GLU A 445 -22.78 -7.15 8.91
CA GLU A 445 -23.00 -5.97 8.08
C GLU A 445 -21.77 -5.06 8.03
N ILE A 446 -21.20 -4.68 9.18
CA ILE A 446 -20.00 -3.81 9.21
C ILE A 446 -18.78 -4.50 8.58
N LYS A 447 -18.69 -5.84 8.66
CA LYS A 447 -17.63 -6.62 8.00
C LYS A 447 -17.63 -6.48 6.48
N LYS A 448 -18.76 -6.14 5.85
CA LYS A 448 -18.82 -5.90 4.38
C LYS A 448 -17.99 -4.68 3.96
N ALA A 449 -17.83 -3.70 4.85
CA ALA A 449 -17.02 -2.50 4.62
C ALA A 449 -15.59 -2.65 5.18
N TYR A 450 -15.30 -3.71 5.91
CA TYR A 450 -14.02 -3.93 6.58
C TYR A 450 -13.01 -4.63 5.67
N ILE A 451 -11.94 -3.92 5.28
CA ILE A 451 -10.98 -4.35 4.24
C ILE A 451 -9.50 -4.16 4.60
N PRO A 452 -9.06 -4.42 5.83
CA PRO A 452 -7.66 -4.18 6.25
C PRO A 452 -6.65 -5.03 5.45
N PHE A 453 -7.08 -6.18 4.92
CA PHE A 453 -6.27 -7.12 4.14
C PHE A 453 -6.69 -7.16 2.65
N SER A 454 -7.44 -6.15 2.18
CA SER A 454 -8.17 -6.18 0.90
C SER A 454 -9.19 -7.33 0.85
N THR A 455 -9.83 -7.52 -0.30
CA THR A 455 -10.69 -8.66 -0.61
C THR A 455 -10.39 -9.21 -2.01
N GLY A 456 -11.01 -10.35 -2.35
CA GLY A 456 -11.03 -10.91 -3.69
C GLY A 456 -9.76 -11.64 -4.12
N VAL A 457 -9.53 -11.67 -5.43
CA VAL A 457 -8.53 -12.56 -6.07
C VAL A 457 -7.08 -12.14 -5.80
N ARG A 458 -6.89 -10.96 -5.20
CA ARG A 458 -5.61 -10.36 -4.81
C ARG A 458 -5.58 -10.02 -3.30
N SER A 459 -6.40 -10.67 -2.47
CA SER A 459 -6.36 -10.47 -1.01
C SER A 459 -4.98 -10.82 -0.42
N CYS A 460 -4.67 -10.28 0.75
CA CYS A 460 -3.38 -10.50 1.40
C CYS A 460 -3.15 -11.99 1.68
N ALA A 461 -2.04 -12.55 1.18
CA ALA A 461 -1.65 -13.93 1.44
C ALA A 461 -1.23 -14.13 2.91
N GLY A 462 -0.56 -13.14 3.50
CA GLY A 462 -0.01 -13.18 4.85
C GLY A 462 -1.00 -12.83 5.96
N GLN A 463 -2.31 -12.75 5.70
CA GLN A 463 -3.29 -12.30 6.70
C GLN A 463 -3.24 -13.16 7.98
N ARG A 464 -3.22 -14.49 7.85
CA ARG A 464 -3.19 -15.39 9.01
C ARG A 464 -1.92 -15.24 9.85
N PHE A 465 -0.79 -15.10 9.17
CA PHE A 465 0.50 -14.82 9.80
C PHE A 465 0.48 -13.48 10.54
N ALA A 466 -0.06 -12.43 9.92
CA ALA A 466 -0.16 -11.10 10.54
C ALA A 466 -1.03 -11.14 11.80
N TRP A 467 -2.18 -11.81 11.77
CA TRP A 467 -3.04 -11.98 12.96
C TRP A 467 -2.31 -12.65 14.12
N MET A 468 -1.63 -13.77 13.84
CA MET A 468 -0.85 -14.50 14.84
C MET A 468 0.22 -13.61 15.48
N LEU A 469 1.02 -12.93 14.64
CA LEU A 469 2.07 -12.04 15.13
C LEU A 469 1.51 -10.87 15.94
N MET A 470 0.42 -10.22 15.47
CA MET A 470 -0.19 -9.11 16.19
C MET A 470 -0.69 -9.52 17.58
N ARG A 471 -1.37 -10.67 17.68
CA ARG A 471 -1.84 -11.22 18.95
C ARG A 471 -0.67 -11.53 19.89
N LEU A 472 0.31 -12.29 19.40
CA LEU A 472 1.49 -12.68 20.19
C LEU A 472 2.28 -11.47 20.68
N THR A 473 2.50 -10.46 19.83
CA THR A 473 3.23 -9.25 20.23
C THR A 473 2.44 -8.45 21.26
N LEU A 474 1.16 -8.16 21.02
CA LEU A 474 0.35 -7.37 21.97
C LEU A 474 0.22 -8.07 23.32
N ALA A 475 -0.12 -9.36 23.33
CA ALA A 475 -0.26 -10.12 24.57
C ALA A 475 1.07 -10.17 25.35
N THR A 476 2.19 -10.42 24.67
CA THR A 476 3.52 -10.45 25.29
C THR A 476 3.89 -9.12 25.93
N LEU A 477 3.71 -8.02 25.20
CA LEU A 477 4.09 -6.71 25.69
C LEU A 477 3.18 -6.24 26.84
N LEU A 478 1.86 -6.36 26.70
CA LEU A 478 0.88 -5.86 27.68
C LEU A 478 0.81 -6.73 28.95
N ARG A 479 1.13 -8.02 28.89
CA ARG A 479 1.24 -8.87 30.09
C ARG A 479 2.49 -8.58 30.91
N ARG A 480 3.54 -8.01 30.30
CA ARG A 480 4.84 -7.78 30.94
C ARG A 480 5.09 -6.34 31.35
N PHE A 481 4.50 -5.39 30.62
CA PHE A 481 4.79 -3.98 30.80
C PHE A 481 3.52 -3.13 30.85
N THR A 482 3.58 -2.08 31.65
CA THR A 482 2.70 -0.92 31.54
C THR A 482 3.43 0.13 30.72
N PHE A 483 2.76 0.67 29.71
CA PHE A 483 3.32 1.71 28.86
C PHE A 483 2.71 3.06 29.19
N GLU A 484 3.53 4.11 29.14
CA GLU A 484 3.12 5.50 29.27
C GLU A 484 3.61 6.27 28.03
N ALA A 485 2.70 7.02 27.40
CA ALA A 485 3.04 7.86 26.26
C ALA A 485 3.66 9.18 26.74
N MET A 486 4.78 9.59 26.14
CA MET A 486 5.31 10.92 26.40
C MET A 486 4.37 12.02 25.84
N PRO A 487 4.25 13.19 26.48
CA PRO A 487 3.34 14.24 26.05
C PRO A 487 3.79 14.92 24.74
N ASN A 488 2.87 15.65 24.10
CA ASN A 488 3.12 16.54 22.95
C ASN A 488 3.69 15.86 21.69
N GLN A 489 3.30 14.62 21.43
CA GLN A 489 3.73 13.88 20.24
C GLN A 489 2.74 14.04 19.08
N ASN A 490 3.25 14.14 17.86
CA ASN A 490 2.41 14.29 16.68
C ASN A 490 2.02 12.93 16.09
N MET A 491 0.94 12.35 16.64
CA MET A 491 0.36 11.08 16.17
C MET A 491 -0.71 11.26 15.09
N LYS A 492 -0.83 12.45 14.49
CA LYS A 492 -1.77 12.68 13.38
C LYS A 492 -1.46 11.71 12.24
N PRO A 493 -2.43 10.95 11.71
CA PRO A 493 -2.18 10.08 10.58
C PRO A 493 -1.77 10.87 9.34
N ALA A 494 -0.68 10.47 8.72
CA ALA A 494 -0.23 10.94 7.43
C ALA A 494 0.01 9.73 6.53
N MET A 495 -0.39 9.85 5.26
CA MET A 495 -0.23 8.77 4.31
C MET A 495 1.08 8.91 3.53
N ALA A 496 1.98 7.95 3.69
CA ALA A 496 3.12 7.75 2.81
C ALA A 496 2.82 6.59 1.85
N VAL A 497 3.71 5.60 1.72
CA VAL A 497 3.34 4.28 1.16
C VAL A 497 2.32 3.57 2.09
N PHE A 498 2.47 3.82 3.38
CA PHE A 498 1.64 3.31 4.47
C PHE A 498 1.17 4.48 5.33
N MET A 499 0.10 4.29 6.10
CA MET A 499 -0.32 5.26 7.12
C MET A 499 0.67 5.24 8.29
N VAL A 500 1.31 6.37 8.52
CA VAL A 500 2.34 6.59 9.56
C VAL A 500 1.97 7.80 10.43
N PRO A 501 2.49 7.92 11.66
CA PRO A 501 2.35 9.16 12.42
C PRO A 501 3.11 10.29 11.71
N ALA A 502 2.52 11.48 11.63
CA ALA A 502 3.15 12.65 11.02
C ALA A 502 4.46 13.05 11.74
N GLY A 503 4.58 12.75 13.04
CA GLY A 503 5.82 12.93 13.81
C GLY A 503 6.90 11.89 13.54
N GLY A 504 6.59 10.79 12.84
CA GLY A 504 7.53 9.76 12.42
C GLY A 504 8.09 8.86 13.54
N LYS A 505 7.58 8.97 14.77
CA LYS A 505 8.01 8.22 15.97
C LYS A 505 6.91 8.20 17.03
N TYR A 506 7.02 7.29 17.99
CA TYR A 506 6.17 7.28 19.18
C TYR A 506 6.99 6.91 20.42
N MET A 507 7.35 7.93 21.19
CA MET A 507 8.14 7.85 22.40
C MET A 507 7.28 7.38 23.57
N VAL A 508 7.70 6.29 24.21
CA VAL A 508 7.02 5.71 25.37
C VAL A 508 8.02 5.41 26.48
N ARG A 509 7.51 5.30 27.70
CA ARG A 509 8.19 4.67 28.83
C ARG A 509 7.49 3.35 29.14
N ALA A 510 8.27 2.32 29.45
CA ALA A 510 7.74 1.05 29.93
C ALA A 510 8.11 0.87 31.41
N THR A 511 7.19 0.32 32.20
CA THR A 511 7.46 -0.15 33.56
C THR A 511 7.04 -1.61 33.66
N LYS A 512 7.84 -2.44 34.33
CA LYS A 512 7.53 -3.86 34.52
C LYS A 512 6.23 -4.00 35.30
N ARG A 513 5.31 -4.85 34.83
CA ARG A 513 4.11 -5.22 35.59
C ARG A 513 4.52 -6.23 36.67
N ALA A 514 3.93 -6.05 37.85
CA ALA A 514 4.11 -6.93 39.01
C ALA A 514 3.45 -8.30 38.79
#